data_AF-A0A2G3Q2T9-F1
#
_entry.id   AF-A0A2G3Q2T9-F1
#
_cell.length_a   1.000
_cell.length_b   1.000
_cell.length_c   1.000
_cell.angle_alpha   90.00
_cell.angle_beta   90.00
_cell.angle_gamma   90.00
#
_symmetry.space_group_name_H-M   'P 1'
#
loop_
_entity.id
_entity.type
_entity.pdbx_description
1 polymer ?
#
loop_
_entity_poly.entity_id
_entity_poly.type
_entity_poly.pdbx_seq_one_letter_code
_entity_poly.pdbx_strand_id
1 'polypeptide(L)'
;MFSKLKTYFFILLSFSFIACTSTKASSMPNQSVIEGYLNDLITIQNQIFTLGEKVAFPDDTLSSQNLQPEFNYISNSLQSISGKLISELASNKNSLAQSEQIRLLLTASNYAQNSLDELKSFSVKQSALEKFSTLERYFGFRVYANNTLNFVSNFLSTLGK
;
A
#
# COMPACT_ATOMS: atom_id res chain seq x y z
N MET A 1 -21.04 -35.70 19.04
CA MET A 1 -20.27 -36.15 17.86
C MET A 1 -20.61 -35.39 16.56
N PHE A 2 -21.35 -34.26 16.61
CA PHE A 2 -21.80 -33.51 15.42
C PHE A 2 -21.04 -32.17 15.17
N SER A 3 -20.18 -31.71 16.08
CA SER A 3 -19.46 -30.42 15.89
C SER A 3 -18.24 -30.54 14.98
N LYS A 4 -17.57 -31.70 14.97
CA LYS A 4 -16.37 -31.91 14.14
C LYS A 4 -16.68 -31.92 12.63
N LEU A 5 -17.85 -32.44 12.24
CA LEU A 5 -18.26 -32.53 10.84
C LEU A 5 -18.50 -31.14 10.20
N LYS A 6 -18.99 -30.16 10.99
CA LYS A 6 -19.19 -28.77 10.53
C LYS A 6 -17.87 -28.04 10.28
N THR A 7 -16.85 -28.31 11.10
CA THR A 7 -15.52 -27.70 10.94
C THR A 7 -14.82 -28.21 9.69
N TYR A 8 -14.92 -29.51 9.37
CA TYR A 8 -14.34 -30.06 8.13
C TYR A 8 -15.06 -29.57 6.87
N PHE A 9 -16.38 -29.34 6.93
CA PHE A 9 -17.13 -28.79 5.79
C PHE A 9 -16.74 -27.33 5.50
N PHE A 10 -16.50 -26.51 6.54
CA PHE A 10 -16.03 -25.13 6.37
C PHE A 10 -14.59 -25.04 5.82
N ILE A 11 -13.72 -25.98 6.22
CA ILE A 11 -12.34 -26.06 5.72
C ILE A 11 -12.31 -26.57 4.27
N LEU A 12 -13.16 -27.54 3.91
CA LEU A 12 -13.28 -27.99 2.51
C LEU A 12 -13.84 -26.90 1.58
N LEU A 13 -14.82 -26.11 2.04
CA LEU A 13 -15.40 -25.03 1.26
C LEU A 13 -14.40 -23.89 0.97
N SER A 14 -13.48 -23.63 1.92
CA SER A 14 -12.42 -22.61 1.77
C SER A 14 -11.26 -23.06 0.89
N PHE A 15 -11.06 -24.37 0.69
CA PHE A 15 -10.08 -24.90 -0.28
C PHE A 15 -10.63 -24.99 -1.72
N SER A 16 -11.94 -25.16 -1.90
CA SER A 16 -12.55 -25.23 -3.24
C SER A 16 -12.62 -23.90 -3.99
N PHE A 17 -12.28 -22.77 -3.36
CA PHE A 17 -12.17 -21.48 -4.06
C PHE A 17 -10.78 -21.19 -4.64
N ILE A 18 -9.79 -22.07 -4.41
CA ILE A 18 -8.39 -21.87 -4.82
C ILE A 18 -8.04 -22.57 -6.15
N ALA A 19 -8.93 -23.39 -6.70
CA ALA A 19 -8.55 -24.35 -7.74
C ALA A 19 -9.16 -24.16 -9.14
N CYS A 20 -9.76 -23.01 -9.49
CA CYS A 20 -10.39 -22.90 -10.81
C CYS A 20 -10.32 -21.51 -11.45
N THR A 21 -9.13 -21.13 -11.94
CA THR A 21 -8.93 -20.40 -13.22
C THR A 21 -7.47 -20.53 -13.66
N SER A 22 -7.07 -21.69 -14.17
CA SER A 22 -5.83 -21.79 -14.96
C SER A 22 -6.13 -21.39 -16.41
N THR A 23 -6.40 -20.10 -16.63
CA THR A 23 -6.32 -19.52 -17.97
C THR A 23 -4.88 -19.14 -18.23
N LYS A 24 -4.27 -19.75 -19.26
CA LYS A 24 -2.91 -19.46 -19.72
C LYS A 24 -2.67 -17.96 -19.74
N ALA A 25 -1.68 -17.51 -18.96
CA ALA A 25 -1.27 -16.12 -18.89
C ALA A 25 -0.65 -15.72 -20.24
N SER A 26 -1.45 -15.12 -21.11
CA SER A 26 -0.90 -14.25 -22.14
C SER A 26 -0.30 -13.05 -21.42
N SER A 27 1.01 -12.83 -21.56
CA SER A 27 1.70 -11.65 -21.04
C SER A 27 0.86 -10.40 -21.35
N MET A 28 0.32 -9.76 -20.32
CA MET A 28 -0.57 -8.62 -20.50
C MET A 28 0.24 -7.47 -21.11
N PRO A 29 -0.24 -6.85 -22.21
CA PRO A 29 0.35 -5.60 -22.67
C PRO A 29 0.29 -4.59 -21.51
N ASN A 30 1.43 -3.98 -21.17
CA ASN A 30 1.64 -3.00 -20.09
C ASN A 30 1.99 -3.51 -18.68
N GLN A 31 2.39 -4.78 -18.51
CA GLN A 31 2.87 -5.28 -17.21
C GLN A 31 4.03 -4.46 -16.62
N SER A 32 4.98 -4.03 -17.46
CA SER A 32 6.13 -3.21 -17.04
C SER A 32 5.73 -1.85 -16.47
N VAL A 33 4.61 -1.28 -16.92
CA VAL A 33 4.08 0.00 -16.42
C VAL A 33 3.56 -0.18 -14.99
N ILE A 34 2.83 -1.28 -14.74
CA ILE A 34 2.31 -1.60 -13.40
C ILE A 34 3.45 -1.90 -12.43
N GLU A 35 4.47 -2.63 -12.87
CA GLU A 35 5.69 -2.87 -12.08
C GLU A 35 6.43 -1.57 -11.73
N GLY A 36 6.46 -0.61 -12.66
CA GLY A 36 6.98 0.73 -12.41
C GLY A 36 6.26 1.44 -11.26
N TYR A 37 4.93 1.51 -11.32
CA TYR A 37 4.13 2.12 -10.24
C TYR A 37 4.26 1.39 -8.90
N LEU A 38 4.34 0.06 -8.91
CA LEU A 38 4.59 -0.73 -7.72
C LEU A 38 5.91 -0.33 -7.05
N ASN A 39 7.00 -0.26 -7.83
CA ASN A 39 8.33 0.09 -7.32
C ASN A 39 8.39 1.54 -6.80
N ASP A 40 7.74 2.47 -7.49
CA ASP A 40 7.64 3.86 -7.04
C ASP A 40 6.91 3.95 -5.69
N LEU A 41 5.80 3.24 -5.51
CA LEU A 41 5.05 3.22 -4.25
C LEU A 41 5.82 2.52 -3.11
N ILE A 42 6.57 1.45 -3.38
CA ILE A 42 7.47 0.83 -2.39
C ILE A 42 8.53 1.83 -1.95
N THR A 43 9.12 2.56 -2.90
CA THR A 43 10.14 3.59 -2.60
C THR A 43 9.56 4.67 -1.69
N ILE A 44 8.35 5.16 -2.00
CA ILE A 44 7.66 6.15 -1.17
C ILE A 44 7.33 5.59 0.21
N GLN A 45 6.87 4.34 0.34
CA GLN A 45 6.63 3.70 1.65
C GLN A 45 7.88 3.65 2.52
N ASN A 46 9.04 3.41 1.91
CA ASN A 46 10.32 3.44 2.61
C ASN A 46 10.70 4.87 3.03
N GLN A 47 10.47 5.88 2.18
CA GLN A 47 10.68 7.28 2.54
C GLN A 47 9.79 7.72 3.70
N ILE A 48 8.52 7.32 3.70
CA ILE A 48 7.58 7.56 4.81
C ILE A 48 8.09 6.91 6.09
N PHE A 49 8.60 5.68 6.00
CA PHE A 49 9.16 4.98 7.16
C PHE A 49 10.36 5.71 7.75
N THR A 50 11.34 6.08 6.93
CA THR A 50 12.50 6.85 7.36
C THR A 50 12.13 8.21 7.94
N LEU A 51 11.12 8.89 7.38
CA LEU A 51 10.60 10.12 7.96
C LEU A 51 9.94 9.86 9.33
N GLY A 52 9.21 8.76 9.46
CA GLY A 52 8.62 8.34 10.74
C GLY A 52 9.67 8.10 11.82
N GLU A 53 10.82 7.50 11.48
CA GLU A 53 11.95 7.33 12.41
C GLU A 53 12.47 8.68 12.91
N LYS A 54 12.68 9.64 12.01
CA LYS A 54 13.12 11.01 12.37
C LYS A 54 12.12 11.74 13.28
N VAL A 55 10.82 11.55 13.03
CA VAL A 55 9.74 12.23 13.77
C VAL A 55 9.53 11.62 15.16
N ALA A 56 9.56 10.28 15.27
CA ALA A 56 9.30 9.58 16.53
C ALA A 56 10.53 9.54 17.45
N PHE A 57 11.73 9.51 16.86
CA PHE A 57 13.01 9.42 17.56
C PHE A 57 13.95 10.52 17.06
N PRO A 58 13.67 11.80 17.37
CA PRO A 58 14.53 12.89 16.94
C PRO A 58 15.90 12.75 17.61
N ASP A 59 16.97 12.62 16.83
CA ASP A 59 18.32 12.77 17.37
C ASP A 59 18.49 14.20 17.92
N ASP A 60 19.31 14.34 18.97
CA ASP A 60 19.60 15.64 19.60
C ASP A 60 20.13 16.68 18.60
N THR A 61 20.76 16.24 17.51
CA THR A 61 21.22 17.08 16.37
C THR A 61 20.12 17.42 15.36
N LEU A 62 19.07 16.61 15.28
CA LEU A 62 17.94 16.74 14.34
C LEU A 62 16.74 17.48 14.95
N SER A 63 16.73 17.71 16.25
CA SER A 63 15.70 18.46 17.00
C SER A 63 15.38 19.85 16.44
N SER A 64 16.23 20.38 15.54
CA SER A 64 16.08 21.67 14.84
C SER A 64 15.78 21.57 13.33
N GLN A 65 15.73 20.37 12.74
CA GLN A 65 15.47 20.23 11.30
C GLN A 65 14.01 20.49 10.97
N ASN A 66 13.78 21.46 10.08
CA ASN A 66 12.49 21.66 9.44
C ASN A 66 12.20 20.48 8.50
N LEU A 67 11.34 19.56 8.94
CA LEU A 67 10.94 18.38 8.15
C LEU A 67 9.83 18.68 7.12
N GLN A 68 9.30 19.90 7.09
CA GLN A 68 8.23 20.29 6.16
C GLN A 68 8.57 20.05 4.67
N PRO A 69 9.80 20.30 4.19
CA PRO A 69 10.18 19.98 2.81
C PRO A 69 10.07 18.48 2.49
N GLU A 70 10.43 17.60 3.44
CA GLU A 70 10.35 16.15 3.27
C GLU A 70 8.88 15.69 3.19
N PHE A 71 8.03 16.19 4.08
CA PHE A 71 6.58 15.97 4.01
C PHE A 71 5.99 16.41 2.66
N ASN A 72 6.34 17.61 2.20
CA ASN A 72 5.83 18.15 0.93
C ASN A 72 6.33 17.33 -0.27
N TYR A 73 7.59 16.93 -0.27
CA TYR A 73 8.17 16.11 -1.34
C TYR A 73 7.46 14.76 -1.47
N ILE A 74 7.25 14.06 -0.35
CA ILE A 74 6.56 12.76 -0.35
C ILE A 74 5.10 12.93 -0.77
N SER A 75 4.39 13.92 -0.23
CA SER A 75 3.00 14.22 -0.59
C SER A 75 2.84 14.51 -2.10
N ASN A 76 3.71 15.34 -2.66
CA ASN A 76 3.72 15.63 -4.10
C ASN A 76 4.01 14.38 -4.94
N SER A 77 4.89 13.50 -4.46
CA SER A 77 5.21 12.23 -5.14
C SER A 77 4.00 11.28 -5.15
N LEU A 78 3.27 11.19 -4.03
CA LEU A 78 2.01 10.43 -3.95
C LEU A 78 0.93 11.00 -4.87
N GLN A 79 0.73 12.32 -4.87
CA GLN A 79 -0.23 12.97 -5.76
C GLN A 79 0.11 12.73 -7.24
N SER A 80 1.39 12.83 -7.60
CA SER A 80 1.87 12.57 -8.95
C SER A 80 1.59 11.13 -9.40
N ILE A 81 1.90 10.14 -8.56
CA ILE A 81 1.62 8.72 -8.86
C ILE A 81 0.12 8.47 -8.94
N SER A 82 -0.67 8.97 -8.00
CA SER A 82 -2.12 8.83 -8.03
C SER A 82 -2.73 9.43 -9.31
N GLY A 83 -2.24 10.60 -9.76
CA GLY A 83 -2.67 11.20 -11.02
C GLY A 83 -2.32 10.34 -12.24
N LYS A 84 -1.12 9.74 -12.27
CA LYS A 84 -0.70 8.80 -13.32
C LYS A 84 -1.55 7.54 -13.33
N LEU A 85 -1.81 6.94 -12.16
CA LEU A 85 -2.65 5.75 -12.01
C LEU A 85 -4.10 6.01 -12.43
N ILE A 86 -4.68 7.16 -12.08
CA ILE A 86 -6.03 7.56 -12.53
C ILE A 86 -6.05 7.69 -14.06
N SER A 87 -5.02 8.30 -14.64
CA SER A 87 -4.90 8.46 -16.10
C SER A 87 -4.79 7.10 -16.80
N GLU A 88 -3.99 6.19 -16.25
CA GLU A 88 -3.84 4.82 -16.77
C GLU A 88 -5.15 4.02 -16.63
N LEU A 89 -5.88 4.18 -15.53
CA LEU A 89 -7.19 3.54 -15.36
C LEU A 89 -8.20 4.04 -16.41
N ALA A 90 -8.13 5.32 -16.79
CA ALA A 90 -9.02 5.91 -17.78
C ALA A 90 -8.66 5.51 -19.22
N SER A 91 -7.37 5.31 -19.52
CA SER A 91 -6.89 4.90 -20.85
C SER A 91 -7.09 3.41 -21.11
N ASN A 92 -7.09 2.57 -20.06
CA ASN A 92 -6.98 1.12 -20.19
C ASN A 92 -8.31 0.36 -19.97
N LYS A 93 -9.36 0.79 -20.67
CA LYS A 93 -10.75 0.32 -20.46
C LYS A 93 -11.02 -1.15 -20.78
N ASN A 94 -10.10 -1.82 -21.49
CA ASN A 94 -10.36 -3.15 -22.07
C ASN A 94 -9.74 -4.30 -21.26
N SER A 95 -9.00 -4.00 -20.18
CA SER A 95 -8.30 -4.99 -19.38
C SER A 95 -8.78 -4.97 -17.93
N LEU A 96 -9.64 -5.94 -17.56
CA LEU A 96 -10.20 -6.04 -16.21
C LEU A 96 -9.08 -6.27 -15.17
N ALA A 97 -8.20 -7.24 -15.39
CA ALA A 97 -7.13 -7.56 -14.46
C ALA A 97 -6.15 -6.39 -14.25
N GLN A 98 -5.84 -5.62 -15.31
CA GLN A 98 -4.98 -4.46 -15.18
C GLN A 98 -5.69 -3.32 -14.44
N SER A 99 -6.98 -3.11 -14.73
CA SER A 99 -7.79 -2.14 -14.00
C SER A 99 -7.86 -2.45 -12.51
N GLU A 100 -7.93 -3.73 -12.14
CA GLU A 100 -7.90 -4.18 -10.75
C GLU A 100 -6.53 -3.91 -10.10
N GLN A 101 -5.42 -4.25 -10.77
CA GLN A 101 -4.07 -3.91 -10.30
C GLN A 101 -3.89 -2.40 -10.07
N ILE A 102 -4.34 -1.57 -11.01
CA ILE A 102 -4.27 -0.11 -10.89
C ILE A 102 -5.10 0.39 -9.70
N ARG A 103 -6.31 -0.16 -9.48
CA ARG A 103 -7.15 0.19 -8.33
C ARG A 103 -6.50 -0.21 -7.00
N LEU A 104 -5.82 -1.34 -6.95
CA LEU A 104 -5.07 -1.77 -5.78
C LEU A 104 -3.88 -0.84 -5.51
N LEU A 105 -3.14 -0.43 -6.55
CA LEU A 105 -2.06 0.55 -6.42
C LEU A 105 -2.58 1.92 -5.97
N LEU A 106 -3.74 2.38 -6.47
CA LEU A 106 -4.40 3.59 -5.98
C LEU A 106 -4.77 3.47 -4.50
N THR A 107 -5.27 2.30 -4.08
CA THR A 107 -5.61 2.02 -2.68
C THR A 107 -4.36 2.06 -1.80
N ALA A 108 -3.25 1.46 -2.25
CA ALA A 108 -1.97 1.52 -1.56
C ALA A 108 -1.44 2.96 -1.45
N SER A 109 -1.56 3.76 -2.52
CA SER A 109 -1.22 5.19 -2.53
C SER A 109 -2.03 5.98 -1.50
N ASN A 110 -3.34 5.73 -1.40
CA ASN A 110 -4.20 6.37 -0.41
C ASN A 110 -3.81 5.99 1.03
N TYR A 111 -3.51 4.72 1.29
CA TYR A 111 -2.99 4.32 2.60
C TYR A 111 -1.62 4.95 2.90
N ALA A 112 -0.76 5.10 1.90
CA ALA A 112 0.49 5.83 2.04
C ALA A 112 0.27 7.30 2.44
N GLN A 113 -0.68 7.97 1.77
CA GLN A 113 -1.04 9.35 2.08
C GLN A 113 -1.57 9.48 3.51
N ASN A 114 -2.49 8.62 3.92
CA ASN A 114 -3.02 8.64 5.28
C ASN A 114 -1.93 8.41 6.33
N SER A 115 -0.99 7.50 6.05
CA SER A 115 0.18 7.27 6.91
C SER A 115 1.04 8.53 7.06
N LEU A 116 1.33 9.22 5.96
CA LEU A 116 2.06 10.49 5.97
C LEU A 116 1.32 11.59 6.73
N ASP A 117 0.00 11.69 6.57
CA ASP A 117 -0.83 12.69 7.24
C ASP A 117 -0.90 12.46 8.76
N GLU A 118 -0.95 11.21 9.22
CA GLU A 118 -0.84 10.87 10.64
C GLU A 118 0.53 11.25 11.21
N LEU A 119 1.63 10.98 10.49
CA LEU A 119 2.96 11.46 10.92
C LEU A 119 3.03 12.98 11.01
N LYS A 120 2.43 13.68 10.06
CA LYS A 120 2.37 15.14 10.10
C LYS A 120 1.58 15.60 11.33
N SER A 121 0.45 14.97 11.63
CA SER A 121 -0.36 15.25 12.81
C SER A 121 0.40 14.97 14.12
N PHE A 122 1.20 13.91 14.17
CA PHE A 122 1.98 13.53 15.36
C PHE A 122 2.85 14.67 15.87
N SER A 123 3.48 15.42 14.94
CA SER A 123 4.38 16.52 15.30
C SER A 123 3.70 17.70 16.02
N VAL A 124 2.38 17.85 15.88
CA VAL A 124 1.60 18.93 16.52
C VAL A 124 0.81 18.47 17.75
N LYS A 125 0.77 17.16 18.04
CA LYS A 125 0.08 16.63 19.23
C LYS A 125 0.88 16.91 20.50
N GLN A 126 0.19 17.33 21.55
CA GLN A 126 0.82 17.67 22.83
C GLN A 126 0.71 16.53 23.85
N SER A 127 -0.43 15.83 23.88
CA SER A 127 -0.63 14.76 24.87
C SER A 127 0.00 13.43 24.44
N ALA A 128 0.54 12.69 25.41
CA ALA A 128 1.13 11.37 25.17
C ALA A 128 0.11 10.37 24.61
N LEU A 129 -1.15 10.44 25.07
CA LEU A 129 -2.22 9.57 24.60
C LEU A 129 -2.56 9.81 23.12
N GLU A 130 -2.66 11.08 22.71
CA GLU A 130 -2.89 11.40 21.29
C GLU A 130 -1.70 10.98 20.44
N LYS A 131 -0.47 11.24 20.90
CA LYS A 131 0.75 10.81 20.22
C LYS A 131 0.77 9.30 19.99
N PHE A 132 0.44 8.51 21.02
CA PHE A 132 0.36 7.06 20.92
C PHE A 132 -0.70 6.61 19.90
N SER A 133 -1.92 7.15 20.01
CA SER A 133 -3.01 6.80 19.09
C SER A 133 -2.69 7.20 17.63
N THR A 134 -2.02 8.33 17.42
CA THR A 134 -1.56 8.75 16.09
C THR A 134 -0.48 7.82 15.55
N LEU A 135 0.49 7.38 16.36
CA LEU A 135 1.48 6.39 15.93
C LEU A 135 0.84 5.05 15.55
N GLU A 136 -0.15 4.60 16.32
CA GLU A 136 -0.91 3.39 16.01
C GLU A 136 -1.60 3.49 14.64
N ARG A 137 -2.29 4.60 14.36
CA ARG A 137 -2.92 4.83 13.05
C ARG A 137 -1.90 4.92 11.92
N TYR A 138 -0.78 5.62 12.13
CA TYR A 138 0.34 5.67 11.19
C TYR A 138 0.82 4.25 10.80
N PHE A 139 1.14 3.42 11.80
CA PHE A 139 1.60 2.05 11.54
C PHE A 139 0.49 1.20 10.89
N GLY A 140 -0.75 1.36 11.31
CA GLY A 140 -1.90 0.67 10.70
C GLY A 140 -2.01 0.96 9.20
N PHE A 141 -1.99 2.22 8.81
CA PHE A 141 -2.02 2.60 7.39
C PHE A 141 -0.79 2.10 6.62
N ARG A 142 0.40 2.16 7.22
CA ARG A 142 1.62 1.60 6.61
C ARG A 142 1.50 0.10 6.35
N VAL A 143 0.98 -0.67 7.32
CA VAL A 143 0.75 -2.10 7.16
C VAL A 143 -0.25 -2.38 6.02
N TYR A 144 -1.34 -1.62 5.95
CA TYR A 144 -2.32 -1.77 4.86
C TYR A 144 -1.73 -1.45 3.48
N ALA A 145 -0.92 -0.40 3.38
CA ALA A 145 -0.22 -0.06 2.14
C ALA A 145 0.71 -1.21 1.71
N ASN A 146 1.59 -1.68 2.60
CA ASN A 146 2.53 -2.76 2.30
C ASN A 146 1.84 -4.08 1.94
N ASN A 147 0.78 -4.45 2.65
CA ASN A 147 0.01 -5.66 2.33
C ASN A 147 -0.63 -5.56 0.94
N THR A 148 -1.14 -4.38 0.58
CA THR A 148 -1.72 -4.14 -0.75
C THR A 148 -0.65 -4.21 -1.84
N LEU A 149 0.52 -3.62 -1.64
CA LEU A 149 1.65 -3.69 -2.58
C LEU A 149 2.16 -5.14 -2.73
N ASN A 150 2.27 -5.89 -1.64
CA ASN A 150 2.64 -7.30 -1.67
C ASN A 150 1.63 -8.15 -2.43
N PHE A 151 0.33 -7.86 -2.27
CA PHE A 151 -0.71 -8.53 -3.04
C PHE A 151 -0.57 -8.29 -4.54
N VAL A 152 -0.34 -7.04 -4.97
CA VAL A 152 -0.09 -6.71 -6.39
C VAL A 152 1.19 -7.36 -6.90
N SER A 153 2.28 -7.31 -6.13
CA SER A 153 3.55 -7.95 -6.47
C SER A 153 3.39 -9.47 -6.69
N ASN A 154 2.70 -10.14 -5.78
CA ASN A 154 2.41 -11.56 -5.90
C ASN A 154 1.59 -11.86 -7.15
N PHE A 155 0.57 -11.04 -7.43
CA PHE A 155 -0.27 -11.18 -8.62
C PHE A 155 0.54 -11.06 -9.93
N LEU A 156 1.47 -10.11 -10.02
CA LEU A 156 2.38 -9.97 -11.16
C LEU A 156 3.32 -11.16 -11.30
N SER A 157 3.86 -11.66 -10.18
CA SER A 157 4.77 -12.82 -10.18
C SER A 157 4.10 -14.12 -10.64
N THR A 158 2.79 -14.26 -10.43
CA THR A 158 1.99 -15.40 -10.90
C THR A 158 1.60 -15.30 -12.37
N LEU A 159 1.56 -14.10 -12.96
CA LEU A 159 1.26 -13.89 -14.38
C LEU A 159 2.51 -13.99 -15.28
N GLY A 160 3.71 -13.81 -14.70
CA GLY A 160 4.99 -13.95 -15.41
C GLY A 160 5.54 -15.38 -15.50
N LYS A 161 4.77 -16.40 -15.09
CA LYS A 161 5.07 -17.83 -15.21
C LYS A 161 4.06 -18.52 -16.11
#